data_AF-A0A257K892-F1
#
_entry.id   AF-A0A257K892-F1
#
_cell.length_a   1.000
_cell.length_b   1.000
_cell.length_c   1.000
_cell.angle_alpha   90.00
_cell.angle_beta   90.00
_cell.angle_gamma   90.00
#
_symmetry.space_group_name_H-M   'P 1'
#
loop_
_entity.id
_entity.type
_entity.pdbx_description
1 polymer ?
#
loop_
_entity_poly.entity_id
_entity_poly.type
_entity_poly.pdbx_seq_one_letter_code
_entity_poly.pdbx_strand_id
1 'polypeptide(L)'
;MSWAVLACVLLVALTTVIHYEALRGLQRALPRLRIPSRSKLLVVMAVAFAAHLLEMAVYGLAMYGLIHWAGLGTLNGAPHTTLESCLYFSAETYTSLGYGDLTP
;
A
#
# COMPACT_ATOMS: atom_id res chain seq x y z
N MET A 1 21.15 -1.09 9.13
CA MET A 1 20.12 -0.70 10.12
C MET A 1 19.55 0.70 9.88
N SER A 2 20.38 1.74 9.71
CA SER A 2 19.90 3.11 9.43
C SER A 2 19.03 3.25 8.16
N TRP A 3 19.42 2.59 7.07
CA TRP A 3 18.70 2.64 5.79
C TRP A 3 17.27 2.08 5.85
N ALA A 4 17.05 1.00 6.60
CA ALA A 4 15.72 0.42 6.78
C ALA A 4 14.80 1.37 7.55
N VAL A 5 15.31 2.01 8.62
CA VAL A 5 14.55 3.00 9.40
C VAL A 5 14.16 4.20 8.53
N LEU A 6 15.11 4.70 7.73
CA LEU A 6 14.85 5.80 6.79
C LEU A 6 13.76 5.40 5.77
N ALA A 7 13.84 4.18 5.21
CA ALA A 7 12.82 3.68 4.30
C ALA A 7 11.44 3.61 4.97
N CYS A 8 11.34 3.11 6.21
CA CYS A 8 10.08 3.09 6.96
C CYS A 8 9.51 4.50 7.16
N VAL A 9 10.33 5.46 7.59
CA VAL A 9 9.88 6.85 7.79
C VAL A 9 9.38 7.47 6.48
N LEU A 10 10.11 7.26 5.37
CA LEU A 10 9.72 7.75 4.05
C LEU A 10 8.44 7.08 3.56
N LEU A 11 8.27 5.77 3.77
CA LEU A 11 7.07 5.04 3.38
C LEU A 11 5.85 5.51 4.16
N VAL A 12 5.97 5.69 5.48
CA VAL A 12 4.88 6.23 6.32
C VAL A 12 4.50 7.63 5.86
N ALA A 13 5.48 8.51 5.61
CA ALA A 13 5.22 9.86 5.13
C ALA A 13 4.54 9.85 3.74
N LEU A 14 5.06 9.05 2.80
CA LEU A 14 4.54 8.95 1.43
C LEU A 14 3.10 8.41 1.41
N THR A 15 2.85 7.31 2.11
CA THR A 15 1.52 6.70 2.18
C THR A 15 0.52 7.61 2.89
N THR A 16 0.94 8.34 3.92
CA THR A 16 0.12 9.38 4.55
C THR A 16 -0.27 10.48 3.55
N VAL A 17 0.66 10.95 2.71
CA VAL A 17 0.39 11.95 1.68
C VAL A 17 -0.56 11.41 0.61
N ILE A 18 -0.37 10.17 0.16
CA ILE A 18 -1.28 9.51 -0.79
C ILE A 18 -2.70 9.46 -0.23
N HIS A 19 -2.84 8.99 1.01
CA HIS A 19 -4.12 8.90 1.69
C HIS A 19 -4.78 10.27 1.86
N TYR A 20 -3.99 11.27 2.27
CA TYR A 20 -4.44 12.64 2.42
C TYR A 20 -4.95 13.24 1.11
N GLU A 21 -4.21 13.10 0.00
CA GLU A 21 -4.64 13.63 -1.30
C GLU A 21 -5.89 12.92 -1.81
N ALA A 22 -6.04 11.61 -1.57
CA ALA A 22 -7.27 10.88 -1.89
C ALA A 22 -8.47 11.45 -1.13
N LEU A 23 -8.36 11.63 0.20
CA LEU A 23 -9.43 12.20 1.02
C LEU A 23 -9.71 13.67 0.69
N ARG A 24 -8.69 14.46 0.38
CA ARG A 24 -8.80 15.86 -0.04
C ARG A 24 -9.49 15.98 -1.40
N GLY A 25 -9.14 15.10 -2.34
CA GLY A 25 -9.81 15.00 -3.64
C GLY A 25 -11.29 14.65 -3.46
N LEU A 26 -11.57 13.68 -2.60
CA LEU A 26 -12.93 13.26 -2.26
C LEU A 26 -13.73 14.42 -1.62
N GLN A 27 -13.15 15.14 -0.66
CA GLN A 27 -13.78 16.30 -0.01
C GLN A 27 -14.17 17.39 -1.03
N ARG A 28 -13.35 17.61 -2.07
CA ARG A 28 -13.64 18.58 -3.13
C ARG A 28 -14.68 18.07 -4.13
N ALA A 29 -14.67 16.77 -4.43
CA ALA A 29 -15.54 16.16 -5.44
C ALA A 29 -16.96 15.87 -4.93
N LEU A 30 -17.10 15.38 -3.69
CA LEU A 30 -18.37 14.93 -3.10
C LEU A 30 -19.52 15.96 -3.15
N PRO A 31 -19.29 17.26 -2.88
CA PRO A 31 -20.35 18.26 -2.99
C PRO A 31 -20.82 18.49 -4.43
N ARG A 32 -19.95 18.24 -5.42
CA ARG A 32 -20.22 18.46 -6.85
C ARG A 32 -20.95 17.28 -7.50
N LEU A 33 -20.93 16.10 -6.88
CA LEU A 33 -21.61 14.91 -7.38
C LEU A 33 -23.13 15.01 -7.18
N ARG A 34 -23.88 15.03 -8.30
CA ARG A 34 -25.35 15.00 -8.34
C ARG A 34 -25.90 13.57 -8.21
N ILE A 35 -25.48 12.86 -7.17
CA ILE A 35 -25.93 11.50 -6.85
C ILE A 35 -26.65 11.44 -5.49
N PRO A 36 -27.53 10.45 -5.25
CA PRO A 36 -28.19 10.27 -3.96
C PRO A 36 -27.18 10.15 -2.81
N SER A 37 -27.54 10.67 -1.63
CA SER A 37 -26.65 10.67 -0.46
C SER A 37 -26.12 9.28 -0.08
N ARG A 38 -26.93 8.23 -0.27
CA ARG A 38 -26.50 6.84 -0.04
C ARG A 38 -25.40 6.38 -1.01
N SER A 39 -25.47 6.79 -2.27
CA SER A 39 -24.47 6.44 -3.29
C SER A 39 -23.15 7.20 -3.09
N LYS A 40 -23.17 8.35 -2.41
CA LYS A 40 -21.93 9.08 -2.05
C LYS A 40 -21.03 8.24 -1.15
N LEU A 41 -21.60 7.43 -0.25
CA LEU A 41 -20.84 6.52 0.60
C LEU A 41 -20.10 5.46 -0.23
N LEU A 42 -20.72 4.92 -1.27
CA LEU A 42 -20.06 3.96 -2.17
C LEU A 42 -18.86 4.60 -2.89
N VAL A 43 -18.97 5.86 -3.31
CA VAL A 43 -17.85 6.60 -3.90
C VAL A 43 -16.73 6.80 -2.89
N VAL A 44 -17.05 7.19 -1.64
CA VAL A 44 -16.07 7.32 -0.56
C VAL A 44 -15.32 6.00 -0.35
N MET A 45 -16.06 4.89 -0.20
CA MET A 45 -15.47 3.57 0.01
C MET A 45 -14.58 3.15 -1.17
N ALA A 46 -15.05 3.34 -2.40
CA ALA A 46 -14.28 2.98 -3.59
C ALA A 46 -12.97 3.78 -3.70
N VAL A 47 -13.00 5.09 -3.43
CA VAL A 47 -11.79 5.93 -3.44
C VAL A 47 -10.83 5.55 -2.31
N ALA A 48 -11.34 5.28 -1.11
CA ALA A 48 -10.52 4.84 0.02
C ALA A 48 -9.85 3.48 -0.26
N PHE A 49 -10.57 2.51 -0.81
CA PHE A 49 -9.99 1.22 -1.21
C PHE A 49 -8.98 1.36 -2.34
N ALA A 50 -9.20 2.24 -3.31
CA ALA A 50 -8.22 2.52 -4.36
C ALA A 50 -6.94 3.15 -3.79
N ALA A 51 -7.06 4.06 -2.80
CA ALA A 51 -5.91 4.61 -2.10
C ALA A 51 -5.13 3.54 -1.35
N HIS A 52 -5.82 2.67 -0.59
CA HIS A 52 -5.19 1.54 0.08
C HIS A 52 -4.48 0.59 -0.89
N LEU A 53 -5.10 0.26 -2.04
CA LEU A 53 -4.45 -0.58 -3.05
C LEU A 53 -3.16 0.04 -3.59
N LEU A 54 -3.15 1.36 -3.78
CA LEU A 54 -1.94 2.09 -4.19
C LEU A 54 -0.88 2.08 -3.08
N GLU A 55 -1.27 2.30 -1.82
CA GLU A 55 -0.37 2.24 -0.66
C GLU A 55 0.25 0.84 -0.51
N MET A 56 -0.56 -0.22 -0.66
CA MET A 56 -0.10 -1.61 -0.69
C MET A 56 0.94 -1.83 -1.79
N ALA A 57 0.70 -1.32 -3.00
CA ALA A 57 1.67 -1.42 -4.09
C ALA A 57 2.99 -0.68 -3.79
N VAL A 58 2.92 0.49 -3.13
CA VAL A 58 4.10 1.25 -2.70
C VAL A 58 4.95 0.45 -1.70
N TYR A 59 4.33 -0.20 -0.72
CA TYR A 59 5.06 -1.07 0.22
C TYR A 59 5.69 -2.28 -0.48
N GLY A 60 4.97 -2.96 -1.37
CA GLY A 60 5.52 -4.08 -2.14
C GLY A 60 6.69 -3.70 -3.03
N LEU A 61 6.61 -2.55 -3.73
CA LEU A 61 7.70 -2.01 -4.55
C LEU A 61 8.92 -1.64 -3.70
N ALA A 62 8.71 -1.05 -2.52
CA ALA A 62 9.79 -0.70 -1.61
C ALA A 62 10.49 -1.94 -1.06
N MET A 63 9.76 -2.98 -0.67
CA MET A 63 10.35 -4.26 -0.27
C MET A 63 11.17 -4.87 -1.41
N TYR A 64 10.62 -4.90 -2.63
CA TYR A 64 11.35 -5.42 -3.79
C TYR A 64 12.67 -4.66 -4.01
N GLY A 65 12.65 -3.33 -3.96
CA GLY A 65 13.87 -2.52 -4.11
C GLY A 65 14.87 -2.69 -2.97
N LEU A 66 14.40 -2.80 -1.72
CA LEU A 66 15.25 -3.02 -0.56
C LEU A 66 15.96 -4.38 -0.62
N ILE A 67 15.26 -5.43 -1.05
CA ILE A 67 15.84 -6.77 -1.17
C ILE A 67 16.83 -6.82 -2.33
N HIS A 68 16.43 -6.37 -3.53
CA HIS A 68 17.24 -6.52 -4.75
C HIS A 68 18.42 -5.56 -4.86
N TRP A 69 18.29 -4.32 -4.39
CA TRP A 69 19.33 -3.30 -4.59
C TRP A 69 20.07 -2.94 -3.31
N ALA A 70 19.39 -2.92 -2.16
CA ALA A 70 20.02 -2.60 -0.89
C ALA A 70 20.53 -3.84 -0.13
N GLY A 71 20.16 -5.06 -0.56
CA GLY A 71 20.49 -6.31 0.13
C GLY A 71 19.90 -6.38 1.54
N LEU A 72 18.77 -5.71 1.78
CA LEU A 72 18.12 -5.61 3.07
C LEU A 72 16.86 -6.49 3.11
N GLY A 73 16.93 -7.58 3.88
CA GLY A 73 15.83 -8.53 4.06
C GLY A 73 15.79 -9.61 2.98
N THR A 74 14.94 -10.61 3.20
CA THR A 74 14.69 -11.72 2.27
C THR A 74 13.20 -12.05 2.27
N LEU A 75 12.73 -12.81 1.27
CA LEU A 75 11.40 -13.40 1.28
C LEU A 75 11.54 -14.90 1.15
N ASN A 76 11.24 -15.61 2.24
CA ASN A 76 11.24 -17.07 2.31
C ASN A 76 9.89 -17.60 1.85
N GLY A 77 9.89 -18.81 1.27
CA GLY A 77 8.67 -19.49 0.80
C GLY A 77 8.44 -19.46 -0.71
N ALA A 78 9.12 -18.56 -1.44
CA ALA A 78 9.17 -18.55 -2.90
C ALA A 78 10.56 -18.98 -3.42
N PRO A 79 10.66 -19.64 -4.59
CA PRO A 79 11.95 -19.99 -5.21
C PRO A 79 12.82 -18.76 -5.53
N HIS A 80 12.17 -17.64 -5.89
CA HIS A 80 12.80 -16.36 -6.19
C HIS A 80 11.96 -15.22 -5.63
N THR A 81 12.59 -14.17 -5.10
CA THR A 81 11.91 -12.94 -4.72
C THR A 81 11.58 -12.15 -5.98
N THR A 82 10.34 -12.25 -6.46
CA THR A 82 9.84 -11.48 -7.61
C THR A 82 9.07 -10.25 -7.14
N LEU A 83 8.79 -9.32 -8.04
CA LEU A 83 7.90 -8.20 -7.74
C LEU A 83 6.51 -8.70 -7.32
N GLU A 84 6.02 -9.75 -7.96
CA GLU A 84 4.74 -10.38 -7.65
C GLU A 84 4.71 -10.94 -6.22
N SER A 85 5.75 -11.67 -5.79
CA SER A 85 5.82 -12.19 -4.42
C SER A 85 5.88 -11.07 -3.37
N CYS A 86 6.54 -9.95 -3.69
CA CYS A 86 6.58 -8.78 -2.81
C CYS A 86 5.22 -8.08 -2.71
N LEU A 87 4.51 -7.93 -3.84
CA LEU A 87 3.17 -7.35 -3.87
C LEU A 87 2.16 -8.24 -3.15
N TYR A 88 2.25 -9.56 -3.34
CA TYR A 88 1.42 -10.54 -2.65
C TYR A 88 1.65 -10.49 -1.13
N PHE A 89 2.90 -10.57 -0.67
CA PHE A 89 3.23 -10.47 0.75
C PHE A 89 2.81 -9.13 1.36
N SER A 90 3.00 -8.03 0.62
CA SER A 90 2.52 -6.71 1.05
C SER A 90 1.00 -6.68 1.18
N ALA A 91 0.27 -7.33 0.27
CA ALA A 91 -1.18 -7.37 0.30
C ALA A 91 -1.69 -8.19 1.49
N GLU A 92 -1.10 -9.36 1.74
CA GLU A 92 -1.43 -10.17 2.90
C GLU A 92 -1.21 -9.42 4.21
N THR A 93 -0.05 -8.78 4.35
CA THR A 93 0.33 -8.07 5.57
C THR A 93 -0.59 -6.87 5.80
N TYR A 94 -0.83 -6.06 4.76
CA TYR A 94 -1.66 -4.86 4.86
C TYR A 94 -3.12 -5.18 5.22
N THR A 95 -3.65 -6.29 4.68
CA THR A 95 -5.03 -6.73 4.96
C THR A 95 -5.16 -7.60 6.21
N SER A 96 -4.06 -7.86 6.92
CA SER A 96 -4.00 -8.79 8.05
C SER A 96 -4.43 -10.22 7.71
N LEU A 97 -4.25 -10.65 6.45
CA LEU A 97 -4.59 -12.00 5.99
C LEU A 97 -3.54 -13.02 6.45
N GLY A 98 -2.27 -12.78 6.09
CA GLY A 98 -1.09 -13.54 6.52
C GLY A 98 -1.21 -15.06 6.40
N TYR A 99 -1.27 -15.61 5.18
CA TYR A 99 -1.31 -17.07 5.00
C TYR A 99 -0.06 -17.76 5.53
N GLY A 100 1.07 -17.04 5.59
CA GLY A 100 2.33 -17.52 6.14
C GLY A 100 3.10 -18.45 5.22
N ASP A 101 2.67 -18.58 3.97
CA ASP A 101 3.42 -19.20 2.88
C ASP A 101 4.61 -18.34 2.45
N LEU A 102 4.51 -17.01 2.56
CA LEU A 102 5.64 -16.08 2.47
C LEU A 102 5.98 -15.45 3.83
N THR A 103 7.28 -15.41 4.15
CA THR A 103 7.79 -14.83 5.40
C THR A 103 9.05 -13.99 5.16
N PRO A 104 9.26 -12.89 5.92
CA PRO A 104 10.44 -12.04 5.80
C PRO A 104 11.74 -12.73 6.28
#